data_AF-A0A2P5ABJ0-F1
#
_entry.id   AF-A0A2P5ABJ0-F1
#
_cell.length_a   1.000
_cell.length_b   1.000
_cell.length_c   1.000
_cell.angle_alpha   90.00
_cell.angle_beta   90.00
_cell.angle_gamma   90.00
#
_symmetry.space_group_name_H-M   'P 1'
#
loop_
_entity.id
_entity.type
_entity.pdbx_description
1 polymer ?
#
loop_
_entity_poly.entity_id
_entity_poly.type
_entity_poly.pdbx_seq_one_letter_code
_entity_poly.pdbx_strand_id
1 'polypeptide(L)'
;MEFLKDGVNDWIDEYGASIENYCHFALKVVKVVVDEIGADRVGMRLSPFSDHYEAEDSSPEALGLYMTESLNKFRVLYCHMVEPRIGIDRDIIRDCSHSLFTMRKAFNGTFIVARGYTRDDRNKVVLEDRADLVAFGRLFLANPVLPKRFEFNAPLNKYSRATFYTSNPVISYTDYPFLNSIA
;
A
#
# COMPACT_ATOMS: atom_id res chain seq x y z
N MET A 1 -9.33 -5.75 -5.97
CA MET A 1 -10.06 -4.57 -5.44
C MET A 1 -11.48 -4.54 -5.98
N GLU A 2 -11.71 -4.86 -7.26
CA GLU A 2 -13.06 -4.86 -7.87
C GLU A 2 -14.09 -5.68 -7.08
N PHE A 3 -13.80 -6.94 -6.71
CA PHE A 3 -14.69 -7.73 -5.86
C PHE A 3 -15.01 -7.10 -4.49
N LEU A 4 -14.09 -6.30 -3.94
CA LEU A 4 -14.22 -5.78 -2.59
C LEU A 4 -15.18 -4.59 -2.50
N LYS A 5 -15.48 -3.93 -3.61
CA LYS A 5 -16.06 -2.58 -3.61
C LYS A 5 -17.42 -2.53 -4.27
N ASP A 6 -18.38 -1.94 -3.57
CA ASP A 6 -19.78 -1.89 -4.03
C ASP A 6 -20.03 -0.97 -5.23
N GLY A 7 -19.13 -0.02 -5.53
CA GLY A 7 -19.24 0.83 -6.72
C GLY A 7 -19.00 0.09 -8.04
N VAL A 8 -18.35 -1.08 -7.99
CA VAL A 8 -18.02 -1.90 -9.18
C VAL A 8 -18.51 -3.34 -9.08
N ASN A 9 -18.77 -3.85 -7.88
CA ASN A 9 -19.35 -5.17 -7.67
C ASN A 9 -20.88 -5.08 -7.54
N ASP A 10 -21.57 -5.35 -8.65
CA ASP A 10 -23.03 -5.40 -8.76
C ASP A 10 -23.61 -6.81 -8.55
N TRP A 11 -22.81 -7.75 -8.04
CA TRP A 11 -23.25 -9.13 -7.88
C TRP A 11 -24.24 -9.27 -6.71
N ILE A 12 -25.18 -10.17 -6.88
CA ILE A 12 -26.26 -10.45 -5.91
C ILE A 12 -26.18 -11.86 -5.32
N ASP A 13 -25.06 -12.55 -5.54
CA ASP A 13 -24.79 -13.90 -5.04
C ASP A 13 -23.86 -13.88 -3.81
N GLU A 14 -23.22 -15.02 -3.51
CA GLU A 14 -22.30 -15.15 -2.36
C GLU A 14 -21.03 -14.29 -2.44
N TYR A 15 -20.79 -13.58 -3.55
CA TYR A 15 -19.66 -12.68 -3.75
C TYR A 15 -20.06 -11.19 -3.81
N GLY A 16 -21.32 -10.85 -3.55
CA GLY A 16 -21.78 -9.46 -3.50
C GLY A 16 -22.91 -9.19 -2.49
N ALA A 17 -23.48 -7.99 -2.54
CA ALA A 17 -24.57 -7.49 -1.69
C ALA A 17 -24.29 -7.29 -0.18
N SER A 18 -23.13 -7.72 0.35
CA SER A 18 -22.71 -7.41 1.73
C SER A 18 -21.19 -7.32 1.83
N ILE A 19 -20.68 -6.62 2.85
CA ILE A 19 -19.23 -6.51 3.10
C ILE A 19 -18.58 -7.88 3.23
N GLU A 20 -19.23 -8.82 3.93
CA GLU A 20 -18.75 -10.19 4.07
C GLU A 20 -18.57 -10.89 2.73
N ASN A 21 -19.55 -10.73 1.83
CA ASN A 21 -19.56 -11.34 0.51
C ASN A 21 -18.56 -10.67 -0.44
N TYR A 22 -18.46 -9.33 -0.41
CA TYR A 22 -17.45 -8.59 -1.17
C TYR A 22 -16.03 -9.08 -0.83
N CYS A 23 -15.79 -9.35 0.45
CA CYS A 23 -14.50 -9.87 0.93
C CYS A 23 -14.31 -11.37 0.67
N HIS A 24 -15.37 -12.12 0.38
CA HIS A 24 -15.37 -13.57 0.38
C HIS A 24 -14.35 -14.17 -0.60
N PHE A 25 -14.33 -13.67 -1.84
CA PHE A 25 -13.37 -14.11 -2.85
C PHE A 25 -11.93 -13.87 -2.42
N ALA A 26 -11.61 -12.66 -1.94
CA ALA A 26 -10.26 -12.31 -1.52
C ALA A 26 -9.79 -13.17 -0.33
N LEU A 27 -10.67 -13.43 0.64
CA LEU A 27 -10.36 -14.27 1.79
C LEU A 27 -10.19 -15.75 1.41
N LYS A 28 -10.93 -16.26 0.41
CA LYS A 28 -10.70 -17.58 -0.19
C LYS A 28 -9.29 -17.68 -0.80
N VAL A 29 -8.86 -16.65 -1.55
CA VAL A 29 -7.50 -16.59 -2.11
C VAL A 29 -6.45 -16.57 -1.00
N VAL A 30 -6.61 -15.72 0.02
CA VAL A 30 -5.69 -15.67 1.16
C VAL A 30 -5.58 -17.04 1.82
N LYS A 31 -6.71 -17.72 2.06
CA LYS A 31 -6.70 -19.07 2.64
C LYS A 31 -5.86 -20.04 1.83
N VAL A 32 -6.12 -20.14 0.52
CA VAL A 32 -5.40 -21.08 -0.36
C VAL A 32 -3.90 -20.81 -0.37
N VAL A 33 -3.50 -19.53 -0.45
CA VAL A 33 -2.08 -19.16 -0.44
C VAL A 33 -1.44 -19.45 0.92
N VAL A 34 -2.14 -19.17 2.03
CA VAL A 34 -1.67 -19.49 3.39
C VAL A 34 -1.50 -21.00 3.58
N ASP A 35 -2.44 -21.80 3.09
CA ASP A 35 -2.37 -23.27 3.19
C ASP A 35 -1.17 -23.82 2.38
N GLU A 36 -0.85 -23.21 1.23
CA GLU A 36 0.25 -23.66 0.36
C GLU A 36 1.63 -23.21 0.87
N ILE A 37 1.79 -21.92 1.20
CA ILE A 37 3.10 -21.34 1.51
C ILE A 37 3.27 -20.91 2.95
N GLY A 38 2.31 -21.15 3.84
CA GLY A 38 2.40 -20.75 5.25
C GLY A 38 2.12 -19.26 5.50
N ALA A 39 1.40 -18.96 6.57
CA ALA A 39 0.96 -17.60 6.90
C ALA A 39 2.11 -16.61 7.16
N ASP A 40 3.26 -17.12 7.60
CA ASP A 40 4.50 -16.37 7.85
C ASP A 40 5.17 -15.84 6.58
N ARG A 41 4.66 -16.19 5.39
CA ARG A 41 5.17 -15.72 4.09
C ARG A 41 4.12 -14.99 3.26
N VAL A 42 2.93 -14.77 3.83
CA VAL A 42 1.81 -14.11 3.13
C VAL A 42 1.60 -12.71 3.66
N GLY A 43 1.42 -11.75 2.75
CA GLY A 43 0.90 -10.45 3.08
C GLY A 43 -0.16 -10.00 2.08
N MET A 44 -1.02 -9.08 2.52
CA MET A 44 -2.11 -8.56 1.70
C MET A 44 -1.92 -7.06 1.46
N ARG A 45 -2.03 -6.62 0.20
CA ARG A 45 -1.97 -5.20 -0.14
C ARG A 45 -3.37 -4.66 -0.42
N LEU A 46 -3.75 -3.56 0.22
CA LEU A 46 -5.08 -2.97 0.14
C LEU A 46 -5.00 -1.45 -0.08
N SER A 47 -6.02 -0.92 -0.73
CA SER A 47 -6.19 0.53 -0.96
C SER A 47 -7.66 0.92 -0.75
N PRO A 48 -8.17 0.86 0.50
CA PRO A 48 -9.60 0.99 0.78
C PRO A 48 -10.19 2.30 0.23
N PHE A 49 -9.47 3.40 0.42
CA PHE A 49 -9.89 4.75 0.04
C PHE A 49 -9.55 5.15 -1.41
N SER A 50 -9.02 4.24 -2.24
CA SER A 50 -8.63 4.60 -3.61
C SER A 50 -9.81 4.43 -4.57
N ASP A 51 -10.22 5.51 -5.22
CA ASP A 51 -11.22 5.61 -6.29
C ASP A 51 -10.66 5.27 -7.70
N HIS A 52 -9.46 4.68 -7.76
CA HIS A 52 -8.75 4.47 -9.01
C HIS A 52 -9.51 3.47 -9.91
N TYR A 53 -9.65 3.79 -11.20
CA TYR A 53 -10.48 3.06 -12.17
C TYR A 53 -11.97 2.96 -11.80
N GLU A 54 -12.54 4.01 -11.22
CA GLU A 54 -13.98 4.09 -10.88
C GLU A 54 -14.42 3.05 -9.85
N ALA A 55 -13.46 2.39 -9.17
CA ALA A 55 -13.71 1.45 -8.10
C ALA A 55 -13.87 2.20 -6.78
N GLU A 56 -14.94 2.98 -6.67
CA GLU A 56 -15.37 3.64 -5.43
C GLU A 56 -16.05 2.64 -4.49
N ASP A 57 -16.06 2.95 -3.19
CA ASP A 57 -16.78 2.17 -2.18
C ASP A 57 -17.60 3.12 -1.32
N SER A 58 -18.84 2.77 -1.00
CA SER A 58 -19.72 3.62 -0.19
C SER A 58 -19.27 3.73 1.27
N SER A 59 -18.53 2.73 1.78
CA SER A 59 -18.13 2.61 3.18
C SER A 59 -16.69 2.09 3.33
N PRO A 60 -15.68 2.80 2.77
CA PRO A 60 -14.31 2.27 2.60
C PRO A 60 -13.61 2.00 3.93
N GLU A 61 -13.99 2.72 4.98
CA GLU A 61 -13.49 2.46 6.34
C GLU A 61 -14.03 1.14 6.90
N ALA A 62 -15.34 0.89 6.78
CA ALA A 62 -15.95 -0.35 7.23
C ALA A 62 -15.42 -1.57 6.46
N LEU A 63 -15.30 -1.44 5.13
CA LEU A 63 -14.70 -2.46 4.27
C LEU A 63 -13.26 -2.76 4.67
N GLY A 64 -12.42 -1.73 4.82
CA GLY A 64 -11.03 -1.90 5.19
C GLY A 64 -10.86 -2.51 6.58
N LEU A 65 -11.68 -2.07 7.54
CA LEU A 65 -11.70 -2.63 8.90
C LEU A 65 -12.06 -4.12 8.88
N TYR A 66 -13.17 -4.48 8.21
CA TYR A 66 -13.61 -5.87 8.09
C TYR A 66 -12.54 -6.76 7.45
N MET A 67 -11.87 -6.28 6.39
CA MET A 67 -10.75 -6.99 5.77
C MET A 67 -9.59 -7.18 6.75
N THR A 68 -9.16 -6.14 7.46
CA THR A 68 -8.06 -6.27 8.43
C THR A 68 -8.36 -7.24 9.57
N GLU A 69 -9.57 -7.19 10.13
CA GLU A 69 -9.99 -8.11 11.18
C GLU A 69 -10.08 -9.55 10.66
N SER A 70 -10.58 -9.74 9.44
CA SER A 70 -10.68 -11.06 8.82
C SER A 70 -9.31 -11.66 8.53
N LEU A 71 -8.33 -10.86 8.12
CA LEU A 71 -6.95 -11.31 7.87
C LEU A 71 -6.26 -11.84 9.13
N ASN A 72 -6.63 -11.36 10.32
CA ASN A 72 -6.10 -11.88 11.59
C ASN A 72 -6.44 -13.37 11.79
N LYS A 73 -7.59 -13.83 11.29
CA LYS A 73 -8.01 -15.25 11.38
C LYS A 73 -7.04 -16.19 10.64
N PHE A 74 -6.37 -15.67 9.62
CA PHE A 74 -5.38 -16.39 8.82
C PHE A 74 -3.95 -16.16 9.30
N ARG A 75 -3.74 -15.25 10.27
CA ARG A 75 -2.43 -14.90 10.84
C ARG A 75 -1.40 -14.50 9.78
N VAL A 76 -1.83 -13.82 8.72
CA VAL A 76 -0.93 -13.34 7.66
C VAL A 76 0.15 -12.41 8.24
N LEU A 77 1.35 -12.47 7.69
CA LEU A 77 2.52 -11.76 8.20
C LEU A 77 2.34 -10.24 8.21
N TYR A 78 1.82 -9.67 7.11
CA TYR A 78 1.69 -8.22 7.00
C TYR A 78 0.46 -7.76 6.20
N CYS A 79 -0.02 -6.57 6.55
CA CYS A 79 -0.92 -5.77 5.72
C CYS A 79 -0.15 -4.60 5.13
N HIS A 80 -0.19 -4.43 3.82
CA HIS A 80 0.42 -3.31 3.11
C HIS A 80 -0.67 -2.36 2.60
N MET A 81 -0.83 -1.23 3.26
CA MET A 81 -1.90 -0.28 3.01
C MET A 81 -1.42 0.93 2.22
N VAL A 82 -2.19 1.29 1.19
CA VAL A 82 -2.05 2.57 0.51
C VAL A 82 -2.90 3.60 1.26
N GLU A 83 -2.25 4.63 1.81
CA GLU A 83 -2.94 5.69 2.52
C GLU A 83 -3.82 6.53 1.57
N PRO A 84 -4.91 7.12 2.09
CA PRO A 84 -5.81 7.96 1.31
C PRO A 84 -5.10 9.18 0.74
N ARG A 85 -5.57 9.62 -0.43
CA ARG A 85 -5.14 10.84 -1.12
C ARG A 85 -6.36 11.53 -1.70
N ILE A 86 -6.31 12.86 -1.76
CA ILE A 86 -7.26 13.65 -2.54
C ILE A 86 -6.50 14.25 -3.73
N GLY A 87 -6.98 13.96 -4.95
CA GLY A 87 -6.57 14.64 -6.18
C GLY A 87 -6.02 13.72 -7.28
N ILE A 88 -6.24 14.16 -8.52
CA ILE A 88 -5.77 13.49 -9.76
C ILE A 88 -4.24 13.60 -9.90
N ASP A 89 -3.65 14.65 -9.32
CA ASP A 89 -2.21 14.85 -9.35
C ASP A 89 -1.52 13.85 -8.43
N ARG A 90 -0.86 12.88 -9.06
CA ARG A 90 -0.16 11.78 -8.40
C ARG A 90 0.99 12.26 -7.51
N ASP A 91 1.47 13.49 -7.67
CA ASP A 91 2.56 14.09 -6.87
C ASP A 91 2.09 14.97 -5.72
N ILE A 92 0.84 15.46 -5.73
CA ILE A 92 0.31 16.32 -4.67
C ILE A 92 -0.43 15.47 -3.64
N ILE A 93 0.08 15.45 -2.41
CA ILE A 93 -0.63 14.86 -1.27
C ILE A 93 -1.46 15.99 -0.65
N ARG A 94 -2.77 15.86 -0.69
CA ARG A 94 -3.70 16.76 0.01
C ARG A 94 -4.24 16.06 1.26
N ASP A 95 -4.57 16.85 2.28
CA ASP A 95 -5.19 16.34 3.49
C ASP A 95 -6.51 15.65 3.16
N CYS A 96 -6.70 14.46 3.74
CA CYS A 96 -7.90 13.65 3.60
C CYS A 96 -8.47 13.44 5.01
N SER A 97 -9.79 13.47 5.14
CA SER A 97 -10.48 13.16 6.40
C SER A 97 -10.36 11.68 6.78
N HIS A 98 -10.06 10.81 5.81
CA HIS A 98 -9.87 9.38 6.04
C HIS A 98 -8.50 9.07 6.64
N SER A 99 -8.47 8.03 7.47
CA SER A 99 -7.28 7.56 8.16
C SER A 99 -7.23 6.04 8.16
N LEU A 100 -6.02 5.47 8.03
CA LEU A 100 -5.79 4.04 8.19
C LEU A 100 -5.66 3.62 9.67
N PHE A 101 -5.76 4.55 10.62
CA PHE A 101 -5.45 4.28 12.02
C PHE A 101 -6.34 3.20 12.64
N THR A 102 -7.63 3.18 12.32
CA THR A 102 -8.57 2.14 12.79
C THR A 102 -8.15 0.76 12.31
N MET A 103 -7.79 0.63 11.04
CA MET A 103 -7.25 -0.61 10.44
C MET A 103 -5.90 -1.02 11.05
N ARG A 104 -5.01 -0.06 11.31
CA ARG A 104 -3.73 -0.30 12.02
C ARG A 104 -3.98 -0.89 13.40
N LYS A 105 -4.94 -0.37 14.17
CA LYS A 105 -5.26 -0.88 15.51
C LYS A 105 -5.95 -2.24 15.48
N ALA A 106 -6.70 -2.54 14.42
CA ALA A 106 -7.41 -3.81 14.28
C ALA A 106 -6.50 -4.97 13.81
N PHE A 107 -5.40 -4.69 13.09
CA PHE A 107 -4.52 -5.72 12.56
C PHE A 107 -3.41 -6.12 13.54
N ASN A 108 -3.23 -7.42 13.78
CA ASN A 108 -2.29 -7.96 14.77
C ASN A 108 -0.87 -8.18 14.23
N GLY A 109 -0.68 -8.17 12.91
CA GLY A 109 0.61 -8.39 12.25
C GLY A 109 1.33 -7.09 11.91
N THR A 110 2.33 -7.19 11.03
CA THR A 110 3.10 -6.01 10.58
C THR A 110 2.27 -5.13 9.67
N PHE A 111 2.13 -3.85 10.00
CA PHE A 111 1.38 -2.88 9.22
C PHE A 111 2.32 -1.96 8.43
N ILE A 112 2.29 -2.09 7.10
CA ILE A 112 3.14 -1.35 6.17
C ILE A 112 2.30 -0.27 5.50
N VAL A 113 2.73 0.98 5.54
CA VAL A 113 2.04 2.09 4.84
C VAL A 113 2.81 2.57 3.62
N ALA A 114 2.09 3.00 2.59
CA ALA A 114 2.66 3.59 1.39
C ALA A 114 1.89 4.85 0.98
N ARG A 115 2.58 6.01 1.02
CA ARG A 115 1.98 7.29 0.58
C ARG A 115 2.98 8.34 0.13
N GLY A 116 3.85 8.02 -0.82
CA GLY A 116 4.79 9.02 -1.34
C GLY A 116 5.56 9.73 -0.22
N TYR A 117 5.81 9.01 0.89
CA TYR A 117 6.41 9.57 2.09
C TYR A 117 7.75 10.19 1.74
N THR A 118 8.06 11.26 2.45
CA THR A 118 9.41 11.80 2.53
C THR A 118 10.20 11.03 3.59
N ARG A 119 11.47 11.37 3.75
CA ARG A 119 12.25 10.86 4.89
C ARG A 119 11.63 11.25 6.22
N ASP A 120 11.24 12.52 6.35
CA ASP A 120 10.87 13.09 7.65
C ASP A 120 9.47 12.60 8.08
N ASP A 121 8.51 12.53 7.14
CA ASP A 121 7.16 12.02 7.43
C ASP A 121 7.14 10.53 7.78
N ARG A 122 8.11 9.77 7.27
CA ARG A 122 8.26 8.34 7.57
C ARG A 122 8.63 8.11 9.04
N ASN A 123 9.55 8.89 9.58
CA ASN A 123 9.91 8.72 11.00
C ASN A 123 8.72 9.05 11.89
N LYS A 124 7.95 10.09 11.54
CA LYS A 124 6.75 10.48 12.26
C LYS A 124 5.68 9.38 12.30
N VAL A 125 5.37 8.73 11.17
CA VAL A 125 4.31 7.70 11.12
C VAL A 125 4.65 6.47 11.97
N VAL A 126 5.93 6.10 12.05
CA VAL A 126 6.39 4.98 12.89
C VAL A 126 6.39 5.38 14.37
N LEU A 127 6.91 6.56 14.71
CA LEU A 127 6.95 7.06 16.09
C LEU A 127 5.55 7.24 16.71
N GLU A 128 4.55 7.55 15.87
CA GLU A 128 3.16 7.74 16.29
C GLU A 128 2.32 6.44 16.23
N ASP A 129 2.96 5.27 16.09
CA ASP A 129 2.33 3.94 16.02
C ASP A 129 1.24 3.80 14.94
N ARG A 130 1.37 4.58 13.87
CA ARG A 130 0.47 4.51 12.71
C ARG A 130 0.90 3.45 11.70
N ALA A 131 2.16 3.00 11.75
CA ALA A 131 2.69 1.92 10.95
C ALA A 131 3.95 1.32 11.58
N ASP A 132 4.22 0.05 11.30
CA ASP A 132 5.49 -0.60 11.66
C ASP A 132 6.57 -0.34 10.59
N LEU A 133 6.17 -0.29 9.32
CA LEU A 133 7.06 -0.09 8.19
C LEU A 133 6.48 0.90 7.17
N VAL A 134 7.35 1.52 6.38
CA VAL A 134 6.96 2.45 5.31
C VAL A 134 7.57 2.00 3.99
N ALA A 135 6.73 1.80 2.98
CA ALA A 135 7.13 1.43 1.64
C ALA A 135 7.32 2.66 0.73
N PHE A 136 8.39 2.64 -0.07
CA PHE A 136 8.72 3.69 -1.03
C PHE A 136 8.77 3.10 -2.43
N GLY A 137 8.02 3.66 -3.37
CA GLY A 137 8.05 3.25 -4.79
C GLY A 137 8.94 4.19 -5.62
N ARG A 138 8.40 5.36 -5.95
CA ARG A 138 9.06 6.37 -6.81
C ARG A 138 10.47 6.74 -6.36
N LEU A 139 10.66 6.93 -5.05
CA LEU A 139 11.98 7.25 -4.53
C LEU A 139 12.95 6.08 -4.72
N PHE A 140 12.53 4.84 -4.49
CA PHE A 140 13.38 3.68 -4.70
C PHE A 140 13.77 3.49 -6.17
N LEU A 141 12.85 3.76 -7.11
CA LEU A 141 13.14 3.71 -8.54
C LEU A 141 14.32 4.61 -8.90
N ALA A 142 14.29 5.89 -8.49
CA ALA A 142 15.35 6.83 -8.82
C ALA A 142 16.59 6.75 -7.92
N ASN A 143 16.47 6.14 -6.75
CA ASN A 143 17.51 6.14 -5.72
C ASN A 143 17.89 4.71 -5.39
N PRO A 144 18.80 4.10 -6.16
CA PRO A 144 19.44 2.88 -5.68
C PRO A 144 20.09 3.18 -4.33
N VAL A 145 20.05 2.19 -3.43
CA VAL A 145 20.47 2.32 -2.02
C VAL A 145 19.77 3.45 -1.23
N LEU A 146 18.49 3.71 -1.51
CA LEU A 146 17.66 4.71 -0.81
C LEU A 146 17.81 4.67 0.74
N PRO A 147 17.87 3.50 1.42
CA PRO A 147 18.05 3.48 2.88
C PRO A 147 19.33 4.20 3.33
N LYS A 148 20.46 3.97 2.65
CA LYS A 148 21.73 4.66 2.97
C LYS A 148 21.65 6.16 2.71
N ARG A 149 20.95 6.58 1.65
CA ARG A 149 20.74 8.01 1.39
C ARG A 149 19.95 8.68 2.52
N PHE A 150 18.93 7.99 3.06
CA PHE A 150 18.20 8.50 4.22
C PHE A 150 19.05 8.55 5.48
N GLU A 151 19.83 7.50 5.75
CA GLU A 151 20.76 7.42 6.88
C GLU A 151 21.76 8.59 6.90
N PHE A 152 22.38 8.89 5.75
CA PHE A 152 23.39 9.96 5.64
C PHE A 152 22.83 11.33 5.30
N ASN A 153 21.50 11.51 5.24
CA ASN A 153 20.90 12.75 4.74
C ASN A 153 21.46 13.18 3.37
N ALA A 154 21.71 12.21 2.49
CA ALA A 154 22.28 12.47 1.18
C ALA A 154 21.21 13.02 0.20
N PRO A 155 21.60 13.83 -0.79
CA PRO A 155 20.68 14.28 -1.83
C PRO A 155 19.99 13.11 -2.54
N LEU A 156 18.70 13.28 -2.86
CA LEU A 156 17.93 12.29 -3.60
C LEU A 156 17.94 12.62 -5.09
N ASN A 157 18.14 11.60 -5.91
CA ASN A 157 17.94 11.66 -7.35
C ASN A 157 16.47 11.96 -7.66
N LYS A 158 16.23 12.79 -8.67
CA LYS A 158 14.88 13.07 -9.17
C LYS A 158 14.43 11.95 -10.11
N TYR A 159 13.22 11.43 -9.88
CA TYR A 159 12.58 10.52 -10.81
C TYR A 159 11.95 11.29 -11.98
N SER A 160 11.77 10.62 -13.12
CA SER A 160 11.02 11.15 -14.26
C SER A 160 9.80 10.28 -14.53
N ARG A 161 8.60 10.85 -14.45
CA ARG A 161 7.37 10.06 -14.72
C ARG A 161 7.24 9.65 -16.17
N ALA A 162 7.80 10.43 -17.09
CA ALA A 162 7.76 10.17 -18.53
C ALA A 162 8.45 8.84 -18.90
N THR A 163 9.34 8.35 -18.04
CA THR A 163 10.13 7.15 -18.28
C THR A 163 9.65 5.91 -17.52
N PHE A 164 8.68 6.04 -16.60
CA PHE A 164 8.24 4.92 -15.73
C PHE A 164 7.77 3.69 -16.49
N TYR A 165 7.15 3.89 -17.65
CA TYR A 165 6.54 2.83 -18.46
C TYR A 165 7.03 2.88 -19.90
N THR A 166 8.34 3.12 -20.08
CA THR A 166 8.99 3.02 -21.39
C THR A 166 9.67 1.66 -21.55
N SER A 167 9.87 1.21 -22.79
CA SER A 167 10.53 -0.05 -23.09
C SER A 167 12.06 0.01 -23.00
N ASN A 168 12.64 1.19 -22.72
CA ASN A 168 14.08 1.33 -22.63
C ASN A 168 14.59 0.67 -21.33
N PRO A 169 15.50 -0.32 -21.42
CA PRO A 169 15.93 -1.09 -20.25
C PRO A 169 16.98 -0.36 -19.40
N VAL A 170 17.47 0.80 -19.83
CA VAL A 170 18.58 1.52 -19.16
C VAL A 170 18.13 2.88 -18.66
N ILE A 171 17.57 3.70 -19.57
CA ILE A 171 17.29 5.12 -19.30
C ILE A 171 16.22 5.27 -18.23
N SER A 172 16.57 5.93 -17.12
CA SER A 172 15.73 6.07 -15.93
C SER A 172 15.23 4.73 -15.36
N TYR A 173 16.03 3.68 -15.48
CA TYR A 173 15.74 2.37 -14.90
C TYR A 173 16.95 1.83 -14.15
N THR A 174 18.06 1.58 -14.85
CA THR A 174 19.31 1.10 -14.25
C THR A 174 20.43 2.14 -14.24
N ASP A 175 20.26 3.27 -14.92
CA ASP A 175 21.26 4.34 -15.04
C ASP A 175 21.21 5.39 -13.93
N TYR A 176 20.30 5.23 -12.95
CA TYR A 176 20.27 6.12 -11.80
C TYR A 176 21.57 6.01 -10.98
N PRO A 177 22.24 7.15 -10.68
CA PRO A 177 23.52 7.11 -9.99
C PRO A 177 23.37 6.60 -8.57
N PHE A 178 24.29 5.72 -8.16
CA PHE A 178 24.44 5.31 -6.77
C PHE A 178 24.96 6.47 -5.93
N LEU A 179 24.80 6.36 -4.61
CA LEU A 179 25.53 7.23 -3.71
C LEU A 179 27.01 6.82 -3.83
N ASN A 180 27.83 7.64 -4.49
CA ASN A 180 29.28 7.42 -4.51
C ASN A 180 29.74 7.27 -3.06
N SER A 181 30.56 6.25 -2.78
CA SER A 181 31.20 6.12 -1.48
C SER A 181 31.82 7.46 -1.16
N ILE A 182 31.33 8.11 -0.12
CA ILE A 182 31.96 9.31 0.42
C ILE A 182 33.41 8.89 0.70
N ALA A 183 34.34 9.45 -0.06
CA ALA A 183 35.77 9.28 0.19
C ALA A 183 36.14 10.00 1.50
#